data_AF-A0A7K0Y0D7-F1
#
_entry.id   AF-A0A7K0Y0D7-F1
#
_cell.length_a   1.000
_cell.length_b   1.000
_cell.length_c   1.000
_cell.angle_alpha   90.00
_cell.angle_beta   90.00
_cell.angle_gamma   90.00
#
_symmetry.space_group_name_H-M   'P 1'
#
loop_
_entity.id
_entity.type
_entity.pdbx_description
1 polymer ?
#
loop_
_entity_poly.entity_id
_entity_poly.type
_entity_poly.pdbx_seq_one_letter_code
_entity_poly.pdbx_strand_id
1 'polypeptide(L)'
;MQKRWTGVWVFQLLEYAVALMLASYATRAVEPIVPALVAGAVLLNAALFDGPLSAFRVFNTATHRALGIFLGLGTVVIAFLGSLDMTNRATLILTGVAEVFISVRFGYGIRTTSSRSK
;
A
#
# COMPACT_ATOMS: atom_id res chain seq x y z
N MET A 1 18.92 23.41 5.66
CA MET A 1 17.93 22.91 4.67
C MET A 1 16.92 22.02 5.39
N GLN A 2 15.67 22.46 5.59
CA GLN A 2 14.63 21.60 6.17
C GLN A 2 13.98 20.79 5.03
N LYS A 3 14.10 19.45 5.07
CA LYS A 3 13.36 18.56 4.16
C LYS A 3 11.87 18.62 4.54
N ARG A 4 11.05 19.32 3.77
CA ARG A 4 9.59 19.21 3.84
C ARG A 4 9.15 18.10 2.90
N TRP A 5 8.55 17.04 3.45
CA TRP A 5 7.85 16.05 2.66
C TRP A 5 6.55 16.67 2.16
N THR A 6 6.37 16.72 0.84
CA THR A 6 5.15 17.24 0.18
C THR A 6 4.50 16.11 -0.62
N GLY A 7 3.19 16.22 -0.91
CA GLY A 7 2.49 15.20 -1.71
C GLY A 7 2.28 13.86 -1.00
N VAL A 8 2.31 13.84 0.35
CA VAL A 8 2.09 12.63 1.16
C VAL A 8 0.68 12.06 0.96
N TRP A 9 -0.31 12.92 0.69
CA TRP A 9 -1.68 12.50 0.40
C TRP A 9 -1.82 11.64 -0.87
N VAL A 10 -0.93 11.81 -1.86
CA VAL A 10 -1.04 11.12 -3.15
C VAL A 10 -0.83 9.62 -2.98
N PHE A 11 0.23 9.23 -2.28
CA PHE A 11 0.50 7.80 -2.10
C PHE A 11 -0.52 7.15 -1.16
N GLN A 12 -0.95 7.87 -0.11
CA GLN A 12 -1.98 7.37 0.79
C GLN A 12 -3.29 7.12 0.03
N LEU A 13 -3.64 7.99 -0.94
CA LEU A 13 -4.78 7.77 -1.84
C LEU A 13 -4.57 6.56 -2.75
N LEU A 14 -3.36 6.35 -3.27
CA LEU A 14 -3.04 5.18 -4.10
C LEU A 14 -3.14 3.87 -3.31
N GLU A 15 -2.67 3.82 -2.06
CA GLU A 15 -2.79 2.65 -1.19
C GLU A 15 -4.25 2.33 -0.88
N TYR A 16 -5.07 3.36 -0.60
CA TYR A 16 -6.51 3.18 -0.47
C TYR A 16 -7.15 2.66 -1.76
N ALA A 17 -6.75 3.17 -2.93
CA ALA A 17 -7.27 2.68 -4.20
C ALA A 17 -6.90 1.21 -4.43
N VAL A 18 -5.65 0.81 -4.16
CA VAL A 18 -5.19 -0.58 -4.25
C VAL A 18 -6.01 -1.48 -3.31
N ALA A 19 -6.17 -1.07 -2.04
CA ALA A 19 -6.93 -1.82 -1.06
C ALA A 19 -8.40 -1.97 -1.45
N LEU A 20 -9.07 -0.89 -1.87
CA LEU A 20 -10.48 -0.90 -2.25
C LEU A 20 -10.72 -1.68 -3.55
N MET A 21 -9.80 -1.61 -4.51
CA MET A 21 -9.86 -2.42 -5.74
C MET A 21 -9.75 -3.90 -5.40
N LEU A 22 -8.82 -4.28 -4.51
CA LEU A 22 -8.66 -5.67 -4.10
C LEU A 22 -9.85 -6.17 -3.27
N ALA A 23 -10.38 -5.33 -2.36
CA ALA A 23 -11.59 -5.64 -1.60
C ALA A 23 -12.79 -5.85 -2.53
N SER A 24 -12.96 -4.97 -3.53
CA SER A 24 -14.02 -5.10 -4.55
C SER A 24 -13.84 -6.33 -5.43
N TYR A 25 -12.60 -6.74 -5.67
CA TYR A 25 -12.33 -8.00 -6.36
C TYR A 25 -12.69 -9.21 -5.48
N ALA A 26 -12.37 -9.17 -4.19
CA ALA A 26 -12.64 -10.24 -3.25
C ALA A 26 -14.14 -10.59 -3.19
N THR A 27 -15.06 -9.63 -3.35
CA THR A 27 -16.50 -9.89 -3.32
C THR A 27 -17.03 -10.76 -4.47
N ARG A 28 -16.23 -10.94 -5.52
CA ARG A 28 -16.56 -11.73 -6.72
C ARG A 28 -15.59 -12.87 -6.99
N ALA A 29 -14.57 -13.03 -6.14
CA ALA A 29 -13.58 -14.09 -6.29
C ALA A 29 -14.15 -15.44 -5.84
N VAL A 30 -13.73 -16.51 -6.51
CA VAL A 30 -14.10 -17.89 -6.13
C VAL A 30 -13.55 -18.23 -4.75
N GLU A 31 -12.28 -17.86 -4.50
CA GLU A 31 -11.65 -17.94 -3.18
C GLU A 31 -11.40 -16.52 -2.65
N PRO A 32 -12.31 -15.97 -1.82
CA PRO A 32 -12.28 -14.55 -1.45
C PRO A 32 -11.38 -14.24 -0.25
N ILE A 33 -11.04 -15.26 0.55
CA ILE A 33 -10.41 -15.07 1.86
C ILE A 33 -9.05 -14.40 1.73
N VAL A 34 -8.16 -14.92 0.87
CA VAL A 34 -6.80 -14.39 0.73
C VAL A 34 -6.81 -12.95 0.19
N PRO A 35 -7.51 -12.62 -0.92
CA PRO A 35 -7.65 -11.24 -1.37
C PRO A 35 -8.25 -10.30 -0.31
N ALA A 36 -9.27 -10.74 0.43
CA ALA A 36 -9.91 -9.91 1.46
C ALA A 36 -8.96 -9.58 2.62
N LEU A 37 -8.18 -10.55 3.08
CA LEU A 37 -7.19 -10.35 4.15
C LEU A 37 -6.08 -9.39 3.71
N VAL A 38 -5.56 -9.55 2.49
CA VAL A 38 -4.55 -8.65 1.93
C VAL A 38 -5.12 -7.23 1.77
N ALA A 39 -6.34 -7.10 1.24
CA ALA A 39 -7.01 -5.81 1.10
C ALA A 39 -7.17 -5.10 2.45
N GLY A 40 -7.63 -5.83 3.47
CA GLY A 40 -7.76 -5.31 4.83
C GLY A 40 -6.41 -4.88 5.42
N ALA A 41 -5.36 -5.66 5.22
CA ALA A 41 -4.03 -5.34 5.74
C ALA A 41 -3.44 -4.07 5.09
N VAL A 42 -3.56 -3.93 3.77
CA VAL A 42 -3.12 -2.72 3.04
C VAL A 42 -3.96 -1.51 3.47
N LEU A 43 -5.28 -1.67 3.59
CA LEU A 43 -6.18 -0.62 4.06
C LEU A 43 -5.80 -0.12 5.46
N LEU A 44 -5.52 -1.04 6.38
CA LEU A 44 -5.09 -0.72 7.73
C LEU A 44 -3.73 0.00 7.73
N ASN A 45 -2.78 -0.46 6.91
CA ASN A 45 -1.48 0.21 6.81
C ASN A 45 -1.62 1.68 6.38
N ALA A 46 -2.48 1.96 5.39
CA ALA A 46 -2.78 3.31 4.93
C ALA A 46 -3.54 4.15 5.98
N ALA A 47 -4.51 3.55 6.68
CA ALA A 47 -5.34 4.22 7.68
C ALA A 47 -4.60 4.58 8.97
N LEU A 48 -3.59 3.78 9.32
CA LEU A 48 -2.77 3.96 10.52
C LEU A 48 -1.60 4.93 10.32
N PHE A 49 -1.17 5.18 9.07
CA PHE A 49 -0.07 6.11 8.79
C PHE A 49 -0.40 7.56 9.16
N ASP A 50 0.54 8.29 9.75
CA ASP A 50 0.42 9.73 10.06
C ASP A 50 0.52 10.61 8.79
N GLY A 51 -0.52 10.51 7.96
CA GLY A 51 -0.68 11.26 6.71
C GLY A 51 -1.96 12.11 6.67
N PRO A 52 -2.12 12.96 5.65
CA PRO A 52 -3.26 13.87 5.53
C PRO A 52 -4.62 13.17 5.45
N LEU A 53 -4.66 11.94 4.92
CA LEU A 53 -5.87 11.12 4.75
C LEU A 53 -5.95 9.99 5.79
N SER A 54 -5.25 10.15 6.92
CA SER A 54 -5.23 9.17 7.99
C SER A 54 -6.52 9.15 8.80
N ALA A 55 -6.93 7.96 9.22
CA ALA A 55 -8.02 7.79 10.18
C ALA A 55 -7.53 7.81 11.64
N PHE A 56 -6.37 7.22 11.92
CA PHE A 56 -5.93 6.95 13.31
C PHE A 56 -4.55 7.52 13.68
N ARG A 57 -3.69 7.89 12.71
CA ARG A 57 -2.37 8.54 12.92
C ARG A 57 -1.47 7.85 13.97
N VAL A 58 -1.29 6.55 13.84
CA VAL A 58 -0.53 5.72 14.78
C VAL A 58 0.91 5.49 14.33
N PHE A 59 1.14 5.29 13.02
CA PHE A 59 2.45 4.92 12.48
C PHE A 59 3.23 6.11 11.95
N ASN A 60 4.52 6.13 12.28
CA ASN A 60 5.47 7.00 11.61
C ASN A 60 5.79 6.48 10.19
N THR A 61 6.46 7.32 9.41
CA THR A 61 6.86 7.04 8.03
C THR A 61 7.70 5.76 7.86
N ALA A 62 8.61 5.49 8.80
CA ALA A 62 9.49 4.32 8.70
C ALA A 62 8.71 3.02 8.90
N THR A 63 7.84 2.97 9.92
CA THR A 63 6.99 1.80 10.21
C THR A 63 6.02 1.53 9.08
N HIS A 64 5.29 2.55 8.62
CA HIS A 64 4.33 2.42 7.52
C HIS A 64 4.98 1.90 6.23
N ARG A 65 6.15 2.44 5.86
CA ARG A 65 6.92 1.98 4.70
C ARG A 65 7.38 0.53 4.85
N ALA A 66 7.90 0.17 6.02
CA ALA A 66 8.38 -1.20 6.26
C ALA A 66 7.23 -2.20 6.15
N LEU A 67 6.07 -1.88 6.74
CA LEU A 67 4.87 -2.69 6.65
C LEU A 67 4.35 -2.79 5.21
N GLY A 68 4.28 -1.69 4.46
CA GLY A 68 3.84 -1.72 3.06
C GLY A 68 4.74 -2.60 2.18
N ILE A 69 6.08 -2.52 2.34
CA ILE A 69 7.01 -3.41 1.65
C ILE A 69 6.77 -4.87 2.04
N PHE A 70 6.60 -5.14 3.35
CA PHE A 70 6.35 -6.49 3.85
C PHE A 70 5.03 -7.05 3.33
N LEU A 71 3.96 -6.26 3.32
CA LEU A 71 2.64 -6.64 2.80
C LEU A 71 2.72 -6.92 1.31
N GLY A 72 3.37 -6.04 0.53
CA GLY A 72 3.52 -6.22 -0.90
C GLY A 72 4.33 -7.47 -1.27
N LEU A 73 5.49 -7.67 -0.63
CA LEU A 73 6.32 -8.87 -0.86
C LEU A 73 5.63 -10.15 -0.38
N GLY A 74 5.03 -10.12 0.81
CA GLY A 74 4.27 -11.25 1.35
C GLY A 74 3.12 -11.64 0.44
N THR A 75 2.41 -10.66 -0.13
CA THR A 75 1.34 -10.89 -1.11
C THR A 75 1.87 -11.60 -2.36
N VAL A 76 3.01 -11.17 -2.90
CA VAL A 76 3.64 -11.82 -4.05
C VAL A 76 4.05 -13.25 -3.70
N VAL A 77 4.65 -13.49 -2.53
CA VAL A 77 5.02 -14.84 -2.07
C VAL A 77 3.79 -15.74 -1.94
N ILE A 78 2.70 -15.25 -1.34
CA ILE A 78 1.42 -15.97 -1.26
C ILE A 78 0.90 -16.28 -2.66
N ALA A 79 1.01 -15.34 -3.60
CA ALA A 79 0.59 -15.57 -4.98
C ALA A 79 1.40 -16.67 -5.68
N PHE A 80 2.69 -16.84 -5.37
CA PHE A 80 3.51 -17.91 -5.96
C PHE A 80 3.33 -19.26 -5.26
N LEU A 81 3.33 -19.28 -3.92
CA LEU A 81 3.34 -20.51 -3.14
C LEU A 81 1.93 -21.03 -2.81
N GLY A 82 0.92 -20.16 -2.86
CA GLY A 82 -0.46 -20.52 -2.58
C GLY A 82 -1.08 -21.40 -3.68
N SER A 83 -1.96 -22.31 -3.26
CA SER A 83 -2.82 -23.06 -4.17
C SER A 83 -4.01 -22.21 -4.59
N LEU A 84 -3.76 -21.22 -5.45
CA LEU A 84 -4.75 -20.26 -5.94
C LEU A 84 -5.02 -20.45 -7.43
N ASP A 85 -6.25 -20.15 -7.85
CA ASP A 85 -6.60 -20.03 -9.25
C ASP A 85 -5.81 -18.91 -9.95
N MET A 86 -5.78 -18.96 -11.28
CA MET A 86 -4.97 -18.05 -12.08
C MET A 86 -5.39 -16.59 -11.94
N THR A 87 -6.68 -16.31 -11.76
CA THR A 87 -7.18 -14.95 -11.58
C THR A 87 -6.75 -14.40 -10.23
N ASN A 88 -6.96 -15.13 -9.13
CA ASN A 88 -6.50 -14.74 -7.80
C ASN A 88 -4.98 -14.52 -7.78
N ARG A 89 -4.23 -15.44 -8.40
CA ARG A 89 -2.77 -15.33 -8.52
C ARG A 89 -2.34 -14.06 -9.23
N ALA A 90 -2.91 -13.78 -10.41
CA ALA A 90 -2.59 -12.58 -11.18
C ALA A 90 -2.96 -11.31 -10.41
N THR A 91 -4.13 -11.28 -9.78
CA THR A 91 -4.59 -10.14 -8.98
C THR A 91 -3.67 -9.87 -7.80
N LEU A 92 -3.28 -10.90 -7.04
CA LEU A 92 -2.36 -10.73 -5.92
C LEU A 92 -0.96 -10.30 -6.36
N ILE A 93 -0.44 -10.80 -7.49
CA ILE A 93 0.85 -10.33 -8.03
C ILE A 93 0.76 -8.84 -8.36
N LEU A 94 -0.30 -8.41 -9.06
CA LEU A 94 -0.49 -7.00 -9.43
C LEU A 94 -0.61 -6.10 -8.19
N THR A 95 -1.42 -6.50 -7.22
CA THR A 95 -1.57 -5.76 -5.96
C THR A 95 -0.25 -5.71 -5.18
N GLY A 96 0.43 -6.84 -5.02
CA GLY A 96 1.69 -6.91 -4.28
C GLY A 96 2.79 -6.05 -4.92
N VAL A 97 2.93 -6.10 -6.25
CA VAL A 97 3.89 -5.25 -6.98
C VAL A 97 3.54 -3.77 -6.85
N ALA A 98 2.26 -3.41 -6.99
CA ALA A 98 1.82 -2.03 -6.81
C ALA A 98 2.13 -1.51 -5.40
N GLU A 99 1.84 -2.31 -4.38
CA GLU A 99 2.09 -1.95 -2.97
C GLU A 99 3.59 -1.78 -2.68
N VAL A 100 4.44 -2.71 -3.15
CA VAL A 100 5.90 -2.56 -3.03
C VAL A 100 6.37 -1.29 -3.74
N PHE A 101 5.90 -1.05 -4.96
CA PHE A 101 6.27 0.13 -5.72
C PHE A 101 5.90 1.41 -4.98
N ILE A 102 4.66 1.52 -4.48
CA ILE A 102 4.20 2.69 -3.74
C ILE A 102 5.04 2.90 -2.49
N SER A 103 5.23 1.85 -1.70
CA SER A 103 5.99 1.88 -0.44
C SER A 103 7.46 2.26 -0.66
N VAL A 104 8.11 1.76 -1.71
CA VAL A 104 9.51 2.08 -2.02
C VAL A 104 9.64 3.48 -2.59
N ARG A 105 8.79 3.85 -3.56
CA ARG A 105 8.91 5.10 -4.32
C ARG A 105 8.46 6.32 -3.54
N PHE A 106 7.41 6.17 -2.74
CA PHE A 106 6.74 7.26 -2.05
C PHE A 106 6.70 7.10 -0.53
N GLY A 107 7.20 6.00 0.03
CA GLY A 107 7.12 5.74 1.47
C GLY A 107 7.87 6.74 2.36
N TYR A 108 8.56 7.73 1.82
CA TYR A 108 8.96 8.90 2.60
C TYR A 108 8.23 10.20 2.22
N GLY A 109 7.52 10.24 1.08
CA GLY A 109 6.89 11.42 0.49
C GLY A 109 7.55 11.86 -0.82
N ILE A 110 6.94 12.82 -1.52
CA ILE A 110 7.53 13.39 -2.74
C ILE A 110 8.56 14.44 -2.32
N ARG A 111 9.83 14.14 -2.62
CA ARG A 111 10.96 15.01 -2.34
C ARG A 111 10.94 16.17 -3.35
N THR A 112 10.48 17.34 -2.94
CA THR A 112 10.60 18.57 -3.73
C THR A 112 11.75 19.40 -3.17
N THR A 113 12.66 19.85 -4.04
CA THR A 113 13.69 20.84 -3.68
C THR A 113 13.07 22.23 -3.78
N SER A 114 12.64 22.80 -2.65
CA SER A 114 12.26 24.21 -2.61
C SER A 114 13.53 25.06 -2.61
N SER A 115 13.80 25.75 -3.71
CA SER A 115 14.91 26.72 -3.86
C SER A 115 14.51 28.15 -3.46
N ARG A 116 13.54 28.33 -2.57
CA ARG A 116 13.18 29.68 -2.13
C ARG A 116 14.23 30.18 -1.13
N SER A 117 15.27 30.81 -1.65
CA SER A 117 16.04 31.81 -0.91
C SER A 117 15.05 32.84 -0.39
N LYS A 118 15.04 33.05 0.91
CA LYS A 118 14.57 34.32 1.46
C LYS A 118 15.59 35.40 1.15
#